data_AF-A0AAV9ZBH8-F1
#
_entry.id   AF-A0AAV9ZBH8-F1
#
_cell.length_a   1.000
_cell.length_b   1.000
_cell.length_c   1.000
_cell.angle_alpha   90.00
_cell.angle_beta   90.00
_cell.angle_gamma   90.00
#
_symmetry.space_group_name_H-M   'P 1'
#
loop_
_entity.id
_entity.type
_entity.pdbx_description
1 polymer ?
#
loop_
_entity_poly.entity_id
_entity_poly.type
_entity_poly.pdbx_seq_one_letter_code
_entity_poly.pdbx_strand_id
1 'polypeptide(L)'
;MPSSRIFTPPRMTDMLIPLFGRLYSKDDTAPSMIRVSTRCPVRKPKCPSVEPVLGYSFQPFVHDFHITVKDGKRRRHFRAYFKRHKKLPINPHLAIAGPLLIMRVDARGNVFTKLWGPGDSQMADFAARSIQNIISNFQAGGSLRPHVELKRTHSN
;
A
#
# COMPACT_ATOMS: atom_id res chain seq x y z
N MET A 1 4.53 4.29 -14.98
CA MET A 1 4.11 5.55 -14.30
C MET A 1 3.53 5.21 -12.93
N PRO A 2 3.77 6.00 -11.88
CA PRO A 2 2.97 5.90 -10.65
C PRO A 2 1.50 6.05 -11.02
N SER A 3 0.65 5.12 -10.60
CA SER A 3 -0.78 5.22 -10.89
C SER A 3 -1.43 6.15 -9.88
N SER A 4 -2.17 7.12 -10.40
CA SER A 4 -3.15 7.86 -9.64
C SER A 4 -4.50 7.37 -10.14
N ARG A 5 -5.34 6.88 -9.25
CA ARG A 5 -6.64 6.33 -9.65
C ARG A 5 -7.76 7.03 -8.91
N ILE A 6 -8.87 7.18 -9.62
CA ILE A 6 -10.15 7.63 -9.09
C ILE A 6 -10.92 6.38 -8.63
N PHE A 7 -11.70 6.52 -7.56
CA PHE A 7 -12.63 5.49 -7.12
C PHE A 7 -13.44 4.97 -8.31
N THR A 8 -13.39 3.65 -8.52
CA THR A 8 -14.17 3.01 -9.57
C THR A 8 -15.22 2.13 -8.90
N PRO A 9 -16.52 2.46 -9.03
CA PRO A 9 -17.58 1.70 -8.38
C PRO A 9 -17.58 0.24 -8.87
N PRO A 10 -18.06 -0.71 -8.04
CA PRO A 10 -18.20 -2.10 -8.44
C PRO A 10 -19.22 -2.24 -9.58
N ARG A 11 -18.94 -3.10 -10.56
CA ARG A 11 -19.96 -3.55 -11.52
C ARG A 11 -20.76 -4.69 -10.89
N MET A 12 -22.04 -4.83 -11.23
CA MET A 12 -22.95 -5.84 -10.65
C MET A 12 -22.41 -7.29 -10.73
N THR A 13 -21.53 -7.61 -11.68
CA THR A 13 -20.97 -8.94 -11.89
C THR A 13 -19.62 -9.19 -11.19
N ASP A 14 -19.06 -8.21 -10.48
CA ASP A 14 -17.75 -8.34 -9.85
C ASP A 14 -17.84 -9.11 -8.52
N MET A 15 -17.15 -10.25 -8.42
CA MET A 15 -16.93 -10.90 -7.12
C MET A 15 -15.95 -10.07 -6.27
N LEU A 16 -16.34 -9.78 -5.03
CA LEU A 16 -15.50 -9.11 -4.04
C LEU A 16 -14.89 -10.13 -3.09
N ILE A 17 -13.56 -10.17 -3.00
CA ILE A 17 -12.84 -11.01 -2.05
C ILE A 17 -12.13 -10.10 -1.04
N PRO A 18 -12.30 -10.30 0.27
CA PRO A 18 -11.54 -9.55 1.27
C PRO A 18 -10.09 -10.05 1.30
N LEU A 19 -9.15 -9.14 1.09
CA LEU A 19 -7.71 -9.40 1.23
C LEU A 19 -7.14 -8.60 2.39
N PHE A 20 -6.16 -9.18 3.07
CA PHE A 20 -5.51 -8.51 4.18
C PHE A 20 -4.47 -7.50 3.69
N GLY A 21 -4.50 -6.31 4.28
CA GLY A 21 -3.51 -5.26 4.10
C GLY A 21 -3.02 -4.74 5.45
N ARG A 22 -1.80 -4.20 5.44
CA ARG A 22 -1.17 -3.55 6.60
C ARG A 22 -1.43 -2.05 6.54
N LEU A 23 -2.22 -1.53 7.47
CA LEU A 23 -2.58 -0.12 7.55
C LEU A 23 -1.72 0.59 8.59
N TYR A 24 -1.11 1.70 8.17
CA TYR A 24 -0.49 2.68 9.05
C TYR A 24 -1.48 3.85 9.12
N SER A 25 -2.35 3.82 10.13
CA SER A 25 -3.35 4.86 10.35
C SER A 25 -2.69 6.15 10.82
N LYS A 26 -3.39 7.25 10.66
CA LYS A 26 -3.06 8.53 11.31
C LYS A 26 -3.53 8.58 12.76
N ASP A 27 -4.54 7.77 13.10
CA ASP A 27 -5.26 7.82 14.38
C ASP A 27 -4.73 6.77 15.38
N ASP A 28 -3.93 5.81 14.90
CA ASP A 28 -3.36 4.73 15.70
C ASP A 28 -1.85 4.88 15.85
N THR A 29 -1.32 4.52 17.03
CA THR A 29 0.12 4.50 17.31
C THR A 29 0.82 3.25 16.77
N ALA A 30 0.05 2.22 16.39
CA ALA A 30 0.56 0.95 15.88
C ALA A 30 -0.12 0.56 14.56
N PRO A 31 0.62 -0.09 13.64
CA PRO A 31 0.04 -0.58 12.40
C PRO A 31 -0.94 -1.72 12.64
N SER A 32 -2.06 -1.70 11.94
CA SER A 32 -3.15 -2.67 12.07
C SER A 32 -3.28 -3.54 10.82
N MET A 33 -3.87 -4.72 10.99
CA MET A 33 -4.24 -5.60 9.88
C MET A 33 -5.70 -5.36 9.53
N ILE A 34 -5.96 -4.98 8.29
CA ILE A 34 -7.31 -4.66 7.83
C ILE A 34 -7.74 -5.54 6.66
N ARG A 35 -9.05 -5.69 6.48
CA ARG A 35 -9.62 -6.33 5.30
C ARG A 35 -9.95 -5.28 4.25
N VAL A 36 -9.46 -5.50 3.03
CA VAL A 36 -9.68 -4.62 1.87
C VAL A 36 -10.47 -5.40 0.84
N SER A 37 -11.69 -4.95 0.55
CA SER A 37 -12.53 -5.54 -0.48
C SER A 37 -11.85 -5.42 -1.84
N THR A 38 -11.55 -6.53 -2.48
CA THR A 38 -10.81 -6.55 -3.74
C THR A 38 -11.64 -7.18 -4.85
N ARG A 39 -11.80 -6.45 -5.96
CA ARG A 39 -12.55 -6.92 -7.12
C ARG A 39 -11.76 -7.96 -7.91
N CYS A 40 -12.47 -9.01 -8.32
CA CYS A 40 -11.96 -10.16 -9.05
C CYS A 40 -12.65 -10.28 -10.41
N PRO A 41 -12.25 -9.49 -11.43
CA PRO A 41 -12.94 -9.48 -12.72
C PRO A 41 -12.89 -10.81 -13.47
N VAL A 42 -11.92 -11.70 -13.17
CA VAL A 42 -11.81 -13.07 -13.74
C VAL A 42 -11.08 -13.99 -12.76
N ARG A 43 -11.63 -14.23 -11.56
CA ARG A 43 -11.00 -15.03 -10.47
C ARG A 43 -9.61 -14.57 -10.00
N LYS A 44 -9.10 -13.44 -10.49
CA LYS A 44 -7.83 -12.82 -10.10
C LYS A 44 -8.12 -11.49 -9.40
N PRO A 45 -7.81 -11.35 -8.11
CA PRO A 45 -7.98 -10.08 -7.39
C PRO A 45 -7.02 -9.02 -7.95
N LYS A 46 -7.57 -7.99 -8.59
CA LYS A 46 -6.77 -6.96 -9.31
C LYS A 46 -7.04 -5.54 -8.84
N CYS A 47 -8.24 -5.25 -8.33
CA CYS A 47 -8.64 -3.88 -8.04
C CYS A 47 -9.14 -3.78 -6.59
N PRO A 48 -8.23 -3.56 -5.62
CA PRO A 48 -8.61 -3.36 -4.22
C PRO A 48 -9.37 -2.04 -4.08
N SER A 49 -10.43 -2.00 -3.27
CA SER A 49 -11.13 -0.77 -2.89
C SER A 49 -10.44 -0.19 -1.66
N VAL A 50 -9.48 0.69 -1.89
CA VAL A 50 -8.61 1.26 -0.84
C VAL A 50 -9.06 2.65 -0.41
N GLU A 51 -9.93 3.26 -1.22
CA GLU A 51 -10.48 4.59 -1.00
C GLU A 51 -11.28 4.68 0.32
N PRO A 52 -12.09 3.68 0.72
CA PRO A 52 -12.72 3.68 2.05
C PRO A 52 -11.72 3.64 3.19
N VAL A 53 -10.63 2.90 3.00
CA VAL A 53 -9.59 2.72 4.02
C VAL A 53 -8.80 4.02 4.23
N LEU A 54 -8.48 4.71 3.14
CA LEU A 54 -7.68 5.94 3.17
C LEU A 54 -8.50 7.21 3.40
N GLY A 55 -9.81 7.07 3.62
CA GLY A 55 -10.77 8.14 3.91
C GLY A 55 -11.24 8.91 2.67
N TYR A 56 -12.53 9.24 2.57
CA TYR A 56 -13.13 9.85 1.37
C TYR A 56 -13.16 11.38 1.35
N SER A 57 -13.03 12.03 2.50
CA SER A 57 -13.66 13.34 2.73
C SER A 57 -13.00 14.55 2.08
N PHE A 58 -11.75 14.48 1.62
CA PHE A 58 -11.05 15.67 1.11
C PHE A 58 -10.46 15.55 -0.30
N GLN A 59 -10.11 14.36 -0.80
CA GLN A 59 -9.56 14.20 -2.15
C GLN A 59 -9.83 12.82 -2.77
N PRO A 60 -10.18 12.76 -4.06
CA PRO A 60 -10.54 11.51 -4.74
C PRO A 60 -9.33 10.65 -5.15
N PHE A 61 -8.13 11.24 -5.26
CA PHE A 61 -6.98 10.55 -5.81
C PHE A 61 -6.25 9.73 -4.74
N VAL A 62 -6.10 8.44 -5.04
CA VAL A 62 -5.15 7.57 -4.35
C VAL A 62 -3.97 7.35 -5.27
N HIS A 63 -2.76 7.48 -4.71
CA HIS A 63 -1.51 7.19 -5.40
C HIS A 63 -1.01 5.82 -4.98
N ASP A 64 -0.39 5.12 -5.92
CA ASP A 64 0.21 3.83 -5.64
C ASP A 64 1.45 3.52 -6.48
N PHE A 65 2.30 2.65 -5.93
CA PHE A 65 3.51 2.17 -6.58
C PHE A 65 3.88 0.76 -6.09
N HIS A 66 4.68 0.07 -6.89
CA HIS A 66 5.15 -1.28 -6.59
C HIS A 66 6.40 -1.23 -5.71
N ILE A 67 6.47 -2.10 -4.71
CA ILE A 67 7.65 -2.30 -3.87
C ILE A 67 8.11 -3.76 -3.96
N THR A 68 9.39 -3.97 -4.18
CA THR A 68 10.02 -5.30 -4.05
C THR A 68 10.98 -5.28 -2.88
N VAL A 69 10.76 -6.12 -1.88
CA VAL A 69 11.68 -6.33 -0.76
C VAL A 69 12.47 -7.61 -1.00
N LYS A 70 13.80 -7.48 -1.06
CA LYS A 70 14.76 -8.58 -1.11
C LYS A 70 15.28 -8.89 0.30
N ASP A 71 15.14 -10.15 0.69
CA ASP A 71 15.50 -10.69 2.01
C ASP A 71 16.32 -11.97 1.79
N GLY A 72 17.64 -11.81 1.67
CA GLY A 72 18.52 -12.85 1.13
C GLY A 72 18.09 -13.31 -0.26
N LYS A 73 17.80 -14.62 -0.42
CA LYS A 73 17.30 -15.21 -1.67
C LYS A 73 15.78 -14.98 -1.90
N ARG A 74 15.05 -14.53 -0.87
CA ARG A 74 13.59 -14.36 -0.94
C ARG A 74 13.24 -12.98 -1.49
N ARG A 75 12.20 -12.94 -2.34
CA ARG A 75 11.63 -11.68 -2.85
C ARG A 75 10.16 -11.61 -2.48
N ARG A 76 9.75 -10.49 -1.88
CA ARG A 76 8.36 -10.19 -1.56
C ARG A 76 7.94 -8.94 -2.30
N HIS A 77 6.73 -8.96 -2.82
CA HIS A 77 6.19 -7.90 -3.67
C HIS A 77 4.98 -7.29 -2.99
N PHE A 78 4.95 -5.97 -2.94
CA PHE A 78 3.91 -5.20 -2.29
C PHE A 78 3.45 -4.06 -3.19
N ARG A 79 2.24 -3.57 -2.93
CA ARG A 79 1.73 -2.32 -3.45
C ARG A 79 1.48 -1.38 -2.27
N ALA A 80 2.04 -0.17 -2.34
CA ALA A 80 1.77 0.87 -1.37
C ALA A 80 0.70 1.82 -1.91
N TYR A 81 -0.26 2.18 -1.07
CA TYR A 81 -1.36 3.10 -1.36
C TYR A 81 -1.38 4.22 -0.35
N PHE A 82 -1.44 5.46 -0.82
CA PHE A 82 -1.43 6.64 0.04
C PHE A 82 -2.08 7.83 -0.68
N LYS A 83 -2.28 8.93 0.06
CA LYS A 83 -2.81 10.18 -0.47
C LYS A 83 -1.77 11.28 -0.42
N ARG A 84 -1.89 12.27 -1.30
CA ARG A 84 -1.04 13.46 -1.33
C ARG A 84 -1.91 14.70 -1.16
N HIS A 85 -1.91 15.27 0.04
CA HIS A 85 -2.58 16.54 0.28
C HIS A 85 -2.01 17.27 1.50
N LYS A 86 -1.95 18.61 1.43
CA LYS A 86 -1.32 19.46 2.46
C LYS A 86 -2.08 19.47 3.80
N LYS A 87 -3.38 19.17 3.80
CA LYS A 87 -4.21 19.13 5.03
C LYS A 87 -4.31 17.72 5.64
N LEU A 88 -3.59 16.73 5.12
CA LEU A 88 -3.58 15.41 5.75
C LEU A 88 -2.76 15.50 7.05
N PRO A 89 -3.27 14.99 8.16
CA PRO A 89 -2.52 14.96 9.41
C PRO A 89 -1.33 14.01 9.31
N ILE A 90 -0.31 14.24 10.13
CA ILE A 90 0.90 13.45 10.12
C ILE A 90 0.64 12.06 10.71
N ASN A 91 1.14 11.05 10.01
CA ASN A 91 1.15 9.67 10.46
C ASN A 91 2.19 9.51 11.59
N PRO A 92 1.80 9.15 12.83
CA PRO A 92 2.74 9.09 13.94
C PRO A 92 3.78 7.97 13.79
N HIS A 93 3.49 6.94 12.98
CA HIS A 93 4.39 5.80 12.79
C HIS A 93 5.45 6.04 11.70
N LEU A 94 5.12 6.85 10.70
CA LEU A 94 5.95 7.03 9.49
C LEU A 94 6.35 8.48 9.23
N ALA A 95 5.89 9.46 10.02
CA ALA A 95 6.12 10.88 9.80
C ALA A 95 5.88 11.35 8.34
N ILE A 96 4.91 10.73 7.67
CA ILE A 96 4.38 11.13 6.36
C ILE A 96 3.01 11.77 6.54
N ALA A 97 2.52 12.53 5.57
CA ALA A 97 1.16 13.06 5.62
C ALA A 97 0.13 11.97 5.25
N GLY A 98 -0.82 11.70 6.13
CA GLY A 98 -1.94 10.78 5.90
C GLY A 98 -1.65 9.29 6.11
N PRO A 99 -2.67 8.43 5.92
CA PRO A 99 -2.53 6.99 6.08
C PRO A 99 -1.75 6.34 4.93
N LEU A 100 -1.08 5.24 5.23
CA LEU A 100 -0.45 4.35 4.25
C LEU A 100 -1.05 2.95 4.37
N LEU A 101 -1.39 2.34 3.24
CA LEU A 101 -1.81 0.95 3.16
C LEU A 101 -0.81 0.15 2.31
N ILE A 102 -0.31 -0.94 2.86
CA ILE A 102 0.53 -1.90 2.14
C ILE A 102 -0.25 -3.20 1.92
N MET A 103 -0.32 -3.64 0.68
CA MET A 103 -0.94 -4.92 0.31
C MET A 103 0.07 -5.82 -0.41
N ARG A 104 -0.02 -7.12 -0.20
CA ARG A 104 0.84 -8.10 -0.88
C ARG A 104 0.35 -8.32 -2.32
N VAL A 105 1.29 -8.41 -3.25
CA VAL A 105 1.01 -8.78 -4.65
C VAL A 105 1.87 -10.00 -5.04
N ASP A 106 1.48 -10.65 -6.14
CA ASP A 106 2.27 -11.72 -6.74
C ASP A 106 3.62 -11.22 -7.26
N ALA A 107 4.50 -12.14 -7.66
CA ALA A 107 5.84 -11.80 -8.14
C ALA A 107 5.83 -10.88 -9.38
N ARG A 108 4.72 -10.88 -10.14
CA ARG A 108 4.52 -10.05 -11.33
C ARG A 108 3.85 -8.70 -11.02
N GLY A 109 3.40 -8.46 -9.79
CA GLY A 109 2.74 -7.22 -9.39
C GLY A 109 1.31 -7.02 -9.93
N ASN A 110 0.70 -8.08 -10.46
CA ASN A 110 -0.55 -8.04 -11.20
C ASN A 110 -1.74 -8.53 -10.38
N VAL A 111 -1.50 -9.36 -9.36
CA VAL A 111 -2.56 -10.01 -8.58
C VAL A 111 -2.31 -9.77 -7.10
N PHE A 112 -3.33 -9.30 -6.38
CA PHE A 112 -3.25 -9.14 -4.93
C PHE A 112 -3.34 -10.50 -4.25
N THR A 113 -2.49 -10.70 -3.25
CA THR A 113 -2.46 -11.95 -2.49
C THR A 113 -2.69 -11.65 -1.02
N LYS A 114 -3.01 -12.67 -0.23
CA LYS A 114 -3.17 -12.50 1.22
C LYS A 114 -1.80 -12.16 1.82
N LEU A 115 -1.73 -11.03 2.52
CA LEU A 115 -0.63 -10.74 3.43
C LEU A 115 -0.82 -11.64 4.66
N TRP A 116 0.02 -12.68 4.80
CA TRP A 116 -0.23 -13.75 5.78
C TRP A 116 0.92 -13.90 6.78
N GLY A 117 0.54 -13.88 8.05
CA GLY A 117 1.41 -14.22 9.17
C GLY A 117 2.42 -13.14 9.58
N PRO A 118 3.24 -13.45 10.61
CA PRO A 118 4.18 -12.51 11.19
C PRO A 118 5.28 -12.06 10.22
N GLY A 119 5.78 -12.98 9.39
CA GLY A 119 6.88 -12.70 8.46
C GLY A 119 6.52 -11.69 7.37
N ASP A 120 5.33 -11.77 6.79
CA ASP A 120 4.88 -10.77 5.81
C ASP A 120 4.60 -9.42 6.46
N SER A 121 4.05 -9.41 7.68
CA SER A 121 3.76 -8.20 8.43
C SER A 121 5.05 -7.44 8.75
N GLN A 122 6.09 -8.13 9.21
CA GLN A 122 7.42 -7.55 9.43
C GLN A 122 8.03 -6.98 8.14
N MET A 123 7.79 -7.61 7.00
CA MET A 123 8.29 -7.14 5.71
C MET A 123 7.54 -5.93 5.18
N ALA A 124 6.23 -5.87 5.43
CA ALA A 124 5.44 -4.67 5.17
C ALA A 124 5.91 -3.52 6.08
N ASP A 125 6.17 -3.79 7.37
CA ASP A 125 6.66 -2.79 8.33
C ASP A 125 8.05 -2.27 7.94
N PHE A 126 8.95 -3.16 7.48
CA PHE A 126 10.23 -2.77 6.89
C PHE A 126 10.03 -1.90 5.64
N ALA A 127 9.20 -2.34 4.70
CA ALA A 127 8.92 -1.61 3.46
C ALA A 127 8.38 -0.20 3.74
N ALA A 128 7.41 -0.08 4.66
CA ALA A 128 6.80 1.18 5.04
C ALA A 128 7.83 2.20 5.55
N ARG A 129 8.73 1.75 6.43
CA ARG A 129 9.80 2.60 6.97
C ARG A 129 10.81 2.98 5.88
N SER A 130 11.19 2.05 5.02
CA SER A 130 12.17 2.31 3.95
C SER A 130 11.66 3.26 2.86
N ILE A 131 10.36 3.29 2.59
CA ILE A 131 9.77 4.18 1.56
C ILE A 131 9.33 5.54 2.11
N GLN A 132 9.45 5.79 3.42
CA GLN A 132 9.02 7.04 4.06
C GLN A 132 9.54 8.27 3.32
N ASN A 133 10.86 8.35 3.11
CA ASN A 133 11.48 9.50 2.44
C ASN A 133 11.02 9.66 0.98
N ILE A 134 10.70 8.56 0.31
CA ILE A 134 10.19 8.58 -1.06
C ILE A 134 8.79 9.20 -1.10
N ILE A 135 7.93 8.81 -0.16
CA ILE A 135 6.57 9.35 -0.02
C ILE A 135 6.64 10.83 0.36
N SER A 136 7.45 11.20 1.36
CA SER A 136 7.61 12.60 1.79
C SER A 136 8.10 13.50 0.65
N ASN A 137 9.09 13.05 -0.13
CA ASN A 137 9.58 13.80 -1.29
C ASN A 137 8.48 13.99 -2.36
N PHE A 138 7.73 12.93 -2.66
CA PHE A 138 6.60 13.04 -3.59
C PHE A 138 5.52 14.00 -3.06
N GLN A 139 5.21 13.95 -1.76
CA GLN A 139 4.25 14.86 -1.14
C GLN A 139 4.70 16.32 -1.23
N ALA A 140 6.00 16.58 -1.11
CA ALA A 140 6.61 17.91 -1.19
C ALA A 140 6.63 18.53 -2.60
N GLY A 141 6.41 17.76 -3.67
CA GLY A 141 6.57 18.28 -5.04
C GLY A 141 7.27 17.34 -6.00
N GLY A 142 8.01 16.37 -5.46
CA GLY A 142 8.84 15.47 -6.26
C GLY A 142 8.04 14.48 -7.12
N SER A 143 8.78 13.70 -7.91
CA SER A 143 8.24 12.62 -8.74
C SER A 143 8.26 11.28 -8.00
N LEU A 144 7.22 10.46 -8.19
CA LEU A 144 7.17 9.10 -7.66
C LEU A 144 7.62 8.09 -8.72
N ARG A 145 8.56 7.22 -8.38
CA ARG A 145 8.94 6.10 -9.25
C ARG A 145 7.84 5.02 -9.21
N PRO A 146 7.50 4.39 -10.34
CA PRO A 146 6.47 3.34 -10.38
C PRO A 146 6.87 2.08 -9.61
N HIS A 147 8.17 1.86 -9.42
CA HIS A 147 8.73 0.69 -8.75
C HIS A 147 9.92 1.08 -7.89
N VAL A 148 9.98 0.51 -6.68
CA VAL A 148 11.08 0.65 -5.74
C VAL A 148 11.56 -0.73 -5.33
N GLU A 149 12.86 -0.95 -5.39
CA GLU A 149 13.50 -2.17 -4.88
C GLU A 149 14.25 -1.86 -3.58
N LEU A 150 13.98 -2.66 -2.55
CA LEU A 150 14.56 -2.54 -1.22
C LEU A 150 15.34 -3.81 -0.90
N LYS A 151 16.50 -3.66 -0.27
CA LYS A 151 17.29 -4.78 0.25
C LYS A 151 17.27 -4.72 1.78
N ARG A 152 16.83 -5.79 2.42
CA ARG A 152 17.01 -5.99 3.86
C ARG A 152 18.35 -6.67 4.08
N THR A 153 19.31 -5.95 4.63
CA THR A 153 20.53 -6.53 5.18
C THR A 153 20.25 -6.93 6.62
N HIS A 154 20.52 -8.18 6.97
CA HIS A 154 20.63 -8.56 8.38
C HIS A 154 21.92 -7.93 8.90
N SER A 155 21.81 -6.82 9.63
CA SER A 155 22.88 -6.43 10.53
C SER A 155 22.91 -7.48 11.64
N ASN A 156 24.03 -8.21 11.75
CA ASN A 156 24.32 -9.08 12.89
C ASN A 156 24.29 -8.30 14.20
#